data_AF-A0A374AA60-F1
#
_entry.id   AF-A0A374AA60-F1
#
_cell.length_a   1.000
_cell.length_b   1.000
_cell.length_c   1.000
_cell.angle_alpha   90.00
_cell.angle_beta   90.00
_cell.angle_gamma   90.00
#
_symmetry.space_group_name_H-M   'P 1'
#
loop_
_entity.id
_entity.type
_entity.pdbx_description
1 polymer ?
#
loop_
_entity_poly.entity_id
_entity_poly.type
_entity_poly.pdbx_seq_one_letter_code
_entity_poly.pdbx_strand_id
1 'polypeptide(L)'
;MRRLAVFASGSGTNFEAIVTACERGVLDAEVVLMVCDKPGAKVVERAAAHEVGAFVFAPKQYASKADYEREIVARLDAAGVELVCLAGYMRIVGDVLLGAYGGRIINIHPSLLPAFRGAHAIEQALEYGVKVFGVTIHYVDAELDGGRIIAQRAFPYEGDDIGELEAMIHAVEYPLYIETIKKLIE
;
A
#
# COMPACT_ATOMS: atom_id res chain seq x y z
N MET A 1 -2.81 -15.17 14.51
CA MET A 1 -2.60 -13.78 14.15
C MET A 1 -1.40 -13.62 13.22
N ARG A 2 -1.65 -13.29 11.95
CA ARG A 2 -0.58 -13.01 10.97
C ARG A 2 0.10 -11.67 11.24
N ARG A 3 1.39 -11.56 10.94
CA ARG A 3 2.16 -10.33 11.17
C ARG A 3 2.32 -9.53 9.88
N LEU A 4 1.79 -8.32 9.85
CA LEU A 4 1.76 -7.45 8.68
C LEU A 4 2.77 -6.31 8.81
N ALA A 5 3.38 -5.92 7.69
CA ALA A 5 4.00 -4.61 7.56
C ALA A 5 3.24 -3.75 6.55
N VAL A 6 3.11 -2.46 6.82
CA VAL A 6 2.45 -1.52 5.91
C VAL A 6 3.43 -0.43 5.50
N PHE A 7 3.55 -0.20 4.19
CA PHE A 7 4.48 0.77 3.62
C PHE A 7 3.68 1.94 3.07
N ALA A 8 4.07 3.16 3.43
CA ALA A 8 3.39 4.38 2.98
C ALA A 8 4.32 5.59 2.99
N SER A 9 4.10 6.54 2.07
CA SER A 9 4.96 7.72 1.91
C SER A 9 4.26 9.05 2.24
N GLY A 10 2.96 9.03 2.56
CA GLY A 10 2.10 10.22 2.60
C GLY A 10 1.10 10.27 3.75
N SER A 11 -0.17 10.47 3.41
CA SER A 11 -1.27 10.70 4.37
C SER A 11 -1.51 9.52 5.31
N GLY A 12 -1.30 8.29 4.83
CA GLY A 12 -1.44 7.06 5.62
C GLY A 12 -2.87 6.63 5.93
N THR A 13 -3.85 7.02 5.12
CA THR A 13 -5.27 6.67 5.39
C THR A 13 -5.55 5.18 5.20
N ASN A 14 -4.98 4.53 4.18
CA ASN A 14 -5.04 3.07 4.03
C ASN A 14 -4.33 2.33 5.19
N PHE A 15 -3.20 2.87 5.67
CA PHE A 15 -2.53 2.34 6.87
C PHE A 15 -3.48 2.35 8.08
N GLU A 16 -4.12 3.49 8.34
CA GLU A 16 -5.07 3.66 9.45
C GLU A 16 -6.27 2.71 9.32
N ALA A 17 -6.79 2.51 8.11
CA ALA A 17 -7.87 1.56 7.87
C ALA A 17 -7.45 0.11 8.20
N ILE A 18 -6.25 -0.31 7.79
CA ILE A 18 -5.73 -1.67 8.04
C ILE A 18 -5.49 -1.90 9.53
N VAL A 19 -4.82 -0.97 10.23
CA VAL A 19 -4.54 -1.13 11.67
C VAL A 19 -5.82 -1.11 12.49
N THR A 20 -6.76 -0.22 12.17
CA THR A 20 -8.08 -0.17 12.83
C THR A 20 -8.85 -1.48 12.63
N ALA A 21 -8.74 -2.12 11.46
CA ALA A 21 -9.38 -3.41 11.21
C ALA A 21 -8.77 -4.54 12.03
N CYS A 22 -7.45 -4.52 12.25
CA CYS A 22 -6.75 -5.45 13.14
C CYS A 22 -7.20 -5.26 14.60
N GLU A 23 -7.17 -4.02 15.11
CA GLU A 23 -7.56 -3.68 16.48
C GLU A 23 -9.01 -4.07 16.81
N ARG A 24 -9.91 -3.97 15.82
CA ARG A 24 -11.32 -4.36 15.95
C ARG A 24 -11.57 -5.85 15.76
N GLY A 25 -10.54 -6.65 15.49
CA GLY A 25 -10.67 -8.09 15.24
C GLY A 25 -11.37 -8.44 13.91
N VAL A 26 -11.47 -7.50 12.98
CA VAL A 26 -11.99 -7.75 11.62
C VAL A 26 -10.98 -8.59 10.82
N LEU A 27 -9.69 -8.35 11.07
CA LEU A 27 -8.55 -9.13 10.58
C LEU A 27 -7.93 -9.89 11.76
N ASP A 28 -7.71 -11.21 11.63
CA ASP A 28 -6.85 -11.98 12.57
C ASP A 28 -5.37 -11.74 12.22
N ALA A 29 -4.96 -10.48 12.31
CA ALA A 29 -3.63 -10.01 12.02
C ALA A 29 -3.23 -8.85 12.93
N GLU A 30 -1.93 -8.58 12.99
CA GLU A 30 -1.33 -7.47 13.71
C GLU A 30 -0.45 -6.67 12.75
N VAL A 31 -0.56 -5.34 12.74
CA VAL A 31 0.38 -4.48 12.01
C VAL A 31 1.59 -4.23 12.91
N VAL A 32 2.69 -4.92 12.63
CA VAL A 32 3.87 -4.96 13.51
C VAL A 32 4.96 -3.96 13.11
N LEU A 33 4.87 -3.43 11.88
CA LEU A 33 5.82 -2.45 11.37
C LEU A 33 5.18 -1.54 10.33
N MET A 34 5.34 -0.23 10.50
CA MET A 34 5.10 0.77 9.47
C MET A 34 6.45 1.19 8.84
N VAL A 35 6.56 1.19 7.51
CA VAL A 35 7.76 1.65 6.79
C VAL A 35 7.43 2.91 5.98
N CYS A 36 8.23 3.97 6.18
CA CYS A 36 8.05 5.25 5.49
C CYS A 36 9.39 5.80 4.98
N ASP A 37 9.44 6.15 3.69
CA ASP A 37 10.62 6.74 3.05
C ASP A 37 10.62 8.29 3.08
N LYS A 38 9.69 8.89 3.82
CA LYS A 38 9.53 10.35 3.92
C LYS A 38 9.42 10.78 5.39
N PRO A 39 10.51 11.26 6.00
CA PRO A 39 10.45 11.87 7.32
C PRO A 39 9.42 13.00 7.38
N GLY A 40 8.61 13.02 8.44
CA GLY A 40 7.53 14.00 8.63
C GLY A 40 6.25 13.71 7.84
N ALA A 41 6.12 12.55 7.19
CA ALA A 41 4.84 12.14 6.61
C ALA A 41 3.79 11.90 7.70
N LYS A 42 2.53 12.27 7.43
CA LYS A 42 1.41 12.14 8.36
C LYS A 42 1.17 10.69 8.82
N VAL A 43 1.51 9.69 7.99
CA VAL A 43 1.43 8.28 8.38
C VAL A 43 2.28 7.94 9.60
N VAL A 44 3.38 8.65 9.85
CA VAL A 44 4.23 8.43 11.03
C VAL A 44 3.49 8.81 12.32
N GLU A 45 2.76 9.92 12.29
CA GLU A 45 1.91 10.35 13.41
C GLU A 45 0.77 9.35 13.65
N ARG A 46 0.17 8.83 12.58
CA ARG A 46 -0.87 7.79 12.68
C ARG A 46 -0.32 6.50 13.26
N ALA A 47 0.86 6.07 12.83
CA ALA A 47 1.49 4.87 13.38
C ALA A 47 1.73 5.00 14.89
N ALA A 48 2.22 6.16 15.34
CA ALA A 48 2.39 6.44 16.76
C ALA A 48 1.06 6.45 17.52
N ALA A 49 -0.01 7.01 16.94
CA ALA A 49 -1.34 7.05 17.56
C ALA A 49 -1.98 5.66 17.74
N HIS A 50 -1.59 4.70 16.90
CA HIS A 50 -1.98 3.29 16.99
C HIS A 50 -0.92 2.40 17.67
N GLU A 51 0.09 3.00 18.30
CA GLU A 51 1.19 2.30 18.99
C GLU A 51 1.98 1.31 18.09
N VAL A 52 1.97 1.55 16.77
CA VAL A 52 2.71 0.74 15.79
C VAL A 52 4.13 1.28 15.62
N GLY A 53 5.11 0.38 15.76
CA GLY A 53 6.52 0.69 15.49
C GLY A 53 6.73 1.19 14.06
N ALA A 54 7.45 2.30 13.91
CA ALA A 54 7.72 2.93 12.62
C ALA A 54 9.22 2.89 12.27
N PHE A 55 9.56 2.37 11.10
CA PHE A 55 10.85 2.61 10.47
C PHE A 55 10.73 3.75 9.45
N VAL A 56 11.31 4.89 9.79
CA VAL A 56 11.29 6.08 8.96
C VAL A 56 12.71 6.39 8.50
N PHE A 57 12.89 6.55 7.20
CA PHE A 57 14.19 6.80 6.61
C PHE A 57 14.06 7.78 5.44
N ALA A 58 15.16 8.45 5.07
CA ALA A 58 15.22 9.22 3.84
C ALA A 58 16.13 8.47 2.84
N PRO A 59 15.65 8.10 1.63
CA PRO A 59 16.48 7.39 0.64
C PRO A 59 17.80 8.09 0.31
N LYS A 60 17.85 9.42 0.40
CA LYS A 60 19.07 10.23 0.18
C LYS A 60 20.16 10.01 1.23
N GLN A 61 19.84 9.41 2.37
CA GLN A 61 20.80 9.08 3.44
C GLN A 61 21.51 7.74 3.19
N TYR A 62 21.13 7.00 2.15
CA TYR A 62 21.73 5.72 1.79
C TYR A 62 22.53 5.85 0.50
N ALA A 63 23.60 5.06 0.37
CA ALA A 63 24.45 5.06 -0.81
C ALA A 63 23.72 4.49 -2.04
N SER A 64 22.81 3.55 -1.84
CA SER A 64 22.01 2.95 -2.91
C SER A 64 20.63 2.51 -2.43
N LYS A 65 19.75 2.21 -3.41
CA LYS A 65 18.46 1.56 -3.15
C LYS A 65 18.60 0.24 -2.41
N ALA A 66 19.57 -0.57 -2.85
CA ALA A 66 19.82 -1.87 -2.25
C ALA A 66 20.23 -1.77 -0.77
N ASP A 67 20.87 -0.67 -0.35
CA ASP A 67 21.27 -0.47 1.05
C ASP A 67 20.06 -0.26 1.97
N TYR A 68 19.14 0.65 1.63
CA TYR A 68 17.95 0.82 2.46
C TYR A 68 17.02 -0.38 2.38
N GLU A 69 16.92 -1.07 1.23
CA GLU A 69 16.10 -2.27 1.13
C GLU A 69 16.64 -3.42 1.98
N ARG A 70 17.96 -3.55 2.12
CA ARG A 70 18.57 -4.51 3.05
C ARG A 70 18.20 -4.21 4.51
N GLU A 71 18.18 -2.93 4.89
CA GLU A 71 17.74 -2.55 6.24
C GLU A 71 16.24 -2.80 6.44
N ILE A 72 15.42 -2.50 5.43
CA ILE A 72 14.00 -2.85 5.44
C ILE A 72 13.83 -4.35 5.68
N VAL A 73 14.49 -5.19 4.88
CA VAL A 73 14.42 -6.66 5.00
C VAL A 73 14.83 -7.10 6.41
N ALA A 74 15.96 -6.63 6.93
CA ALA A 74 16.41 -6.99 8.28
C ALA A 74 15.37 -6.64 9.36
N ARG A 75 14.67 -5.50 9.22
CA ARG A 75 13.62 -5.08 10.15
C ARG A 75 12.34 -5.90 9.99
N LEU A 76 11.95 -6.22 8.76
CA LEU A 76 10.82 -7.10 8.49
C LEU A 76 11.05 -8.50 9.07
N ASP A 77 12.25 -9.04 8.89
CA ASP A 77 12.66 -10.34 9.43
C ASP A 77 12.66 -10.32 10.97
N ALA A 78 13.27 -9.30 11.59
CA ALA A 78 13.28 -9.14 13.04
C ALA A 78 11.87 -8.98 13.64
N ALA A 79 10.97 -8.34 12.91
CA ALA A 79 9.58 -8.19 13.29
C ALA A 79 8.72 -9.42 12.95
N GLY A 80 9.27 -10.43 12.27
CA GLY A 80 8.55 -11.66 11.89
C GLY A 80 7.43 -11.43 10.88
N VAL A 81 7.59 -10.48 9.95
CA VAL A 81 6.55 -10.10 8.99
C VAL A 81 6.30 -11.23 7.99
N GLU A 82 5.02 -11.50 7.75
CA GLU A 82 4.53 -12.55 6.84
C GLU A 82 3.92 -11.99 5.56
N LEU A 83 3.36 -10.77 5.60
CA LEU A 83 2.77 -10.07 4.46
C LEU A 83 3.10 -8.58 4.50
N VAL A 84 3.56 -8.04 3.37
CA VAL A 84 3.83 -6.61 3.17
C VAL A 84 2.69 -5.99 2.36
N CYS A 85 2.09 -4.94 2.88
CA CYS A 85 1.02 -4.19 2.24
C CYS A 85 1.53 -2.80 1.84
N LEU A 86 1.69 -2.54 0.53
CA LEU A 86 1.99 -1.22 0.01
C LEU A 86 0.70 -0.40 -0.06
N ALA A 87 0.67 0.73 0.64
CA ALA A 87 -0.49 1.57 0.86
C ALA A 87 -0.13 3.03 0.59
N GLY A 88 0.11 3.37 -0.69
CA GLY A 88 0.64 4.68 -1.08
C GLY A 88 2.14 4.80 -0.83
N TYR A 89 2.90 3.73 -1.07
CA TYR A 89 4.36 3.74 -1.06
C TYR A 89 4.90 4.21 -2.41
N MET A 90 5.55 5.37 -2.45
CA MET A 90 5.90 6.08 -3.69
C MET A 90 7.28 5.67 -4.23
N ARG A 91 7.68 4.41 -4.01
CA ARG A 91 8.94 3.84 -4.50
C ARG A 91 8.67 2.51 -5.17
N ILE A 92 9.34 2.30 -6.30
CA ILE A 92 9.38 1.00 -6.97
C ILE A 92 10.12 0.04 -6.03
N VAL A 93 9.55 -1.15 -5.78
CA VAL A 93 10.21 -2.20 -5.02
C VAL A 93 11.36 -2.80 -5.85
N GLY A 94 12.54 -2.95 -5.25
CA GLY A 94 13.73 -3.48 -5.92
C GLY A 94 13.98 -4.96 -5.65
N ASP A 95 15.00 -5.48 -6.34
CA ASP A 95 15.36 -6.90 -6.32
C ASP A 95 15.69 -7.43 -4.93
N VAL A 96 16.17 -6.57 -4.02
CA VAL A 96 16.48 -6.98 -2.64
C VAL A 96 15.20 -7.34 -1.90
N LEU A 97 14.19 -6.45 -1.95
CA LEU A 97 12.93 -6.70 -1.27
C LEU A 97 12.09 -7.76 -2.00
N LEU A 98 12.10 -7.78 -3.35
CA LEU A 98 11.47 -8.85 -4.13
C LEU A 98 12.11 -10.22 -3.89
N GLY A 99 13.43 -10.28 -3.74
CA GLY A 99 14.13 -11.54 -3.44
C GLY A 99 13.79 -12.11 -2.06
N ALA A 100 13.59 -11.24 -1.06
CA ALA A 100 13.25 -11.67 0.30
C ALA A 100 11.73 -11.93 0.50
N TYR A 101 10.89 -11.08 -0.09
CA TYR A 101 9.45 -11.05 0.17
C TYR A 101 8.56 -11.30 -1.06
N GLY A 102 9.13 -11.66 -2.21
CA GLY A 102 8.38 -11.99 -3.43
C GLY A 102 7.24 -12.99 -3.17
N GLY A 103 6.07 -12.73 -3.77
CA GLY A 103 4.84 -13.49 -3.50
C GLY A 103 4.16 -13.16 -2.17
N ARG A 104 4.75 -12.30 -1.33
CA ARG A 104 4.23 -11.83 -0.04
C ARG A 104 4.17 -10.30 0.06
N ILE A 105 4.17 -9.62 -1.09
CA ILE A 105 3.99 -8.18 -1.20
C ILE A 105 2.76 -7.91 -2.05
N ILE A 106 1.82 -7.14 -1.53
CA ILE A 106 0.63 -6.68 -2.25
C ILE A 106 0.59 -5.16 -2.29
N ASN A 107 0.03 -4.61 -3.37
CA ASN A 107 -0.13 -3.18 -3.56
C ASN A 107 -1.58 -2.86 -3.91
N ILE A 108 -2.06 -1.74 -3.37
CA ILE A 108 -3.31 -1.12 -3.81
C ILE A 108 -3.01 -0.03 -4.83
N HIS A 109 -3.73 -0.05 -5.93
CA HIS A 109 -3.54 0.88 -7.05
C HIS A 109 -4.88 1.52 -7.43
N PRO A 110 -4.98 2.85 -7.56
CA PRO A 110 -6.24 3.57 -7.76
C PRO A 110 -6.67 3.60 -9.23
N SER A 111 -6.63 2.43 -9.89
CA SER A 111 -7.22 2.23 -11.20
C SER A 111 -7.72 0.80 -11.38
N LEU A 112 -8.46 0.54 -12.45
CA LEU A 112 -8.72 -0.80 -12.95
C LEU A 112 -7.56 -1.25 -13.85
N LEU A 113 -6.50 -1.80 -13.25
CA LEU A 113 -5.38 -2.37 -13.99
C LEU A 113 -5.87 -3.40 -15.03
N PRO A 114 -5.27 -3.45 -16.24
CA PRO A 114 -4.00 -2.80 -16.61
C PRO A 114 -4.11 -1.33 -17.05
N ALA A 115 -5.27 -0.69 -16.97
CA ALA A 115 -5.41 0.72 -17.32
C ALA A 115 -4.71 1.64 -16.31
N PHE A 116 -4.12 2.75 -16.78
CA PHE A 116 -3.56 3.82 -15.95
C PHE A 116 -2.56 3.34 -14.88
N ARG A 117 -1.42 2.79 -15.31
CA ARG A 117 -0.31 2.41 -14.41
C ARG A 117 0.49 3.63 -13.94
N GLY A 118 1.19 3.49 -12.82
CA GLY A 118 2.09 4.51 -12.28
C GLY A 118 1.39 5.54 -11.38
N ALA A 119 2.18 6.50 -10.91
CA ALA A 119 1.81 7.34 -9.76
C ALA A 119 0.64 8.33 -9.99
N HIS A 120 0.24 8.58 -11.23
CA HIS A 120 -0.77 9.60 -11.60
C HIS A 120 -2.04 8.98 -12.18
N ALA A 121 -2.40 7.78 -11.71
CA ALA A 121 -3.47 7.00 -12.30
C ALA A 121 -4.85 7.69 -12.21
N ILE A 122 -5.11 8.43 -11.13
CA ILE A 122 -6.36 9.15 -10.90
C ILE A 122 -6.48 10.29 -11.91
N GLU A 123 -5.43 11.12 -12.01
CA GLU A 123 -5.36 12.25 -12.94
C GLU A 123 -5.50 11.78 -14.38
N GLN A 124 -4.76 10.72 -14.76
CA GLN A 124 -4.81 10.15 -16.10
C GLN A 124 -6.20 9.61 -16.46
N ALA A 125 -6.86 8.92 -15.54
CA ALA A 125 -8.20 8.38 -15.78
C ALA A 125 -9.23 9.52 -15.95
N LEU A 126 -9.14 10.56 -15.12
CA LEU A 126 -10.00 11.73 -15.20
C LEU A 126 -9.79 12.51 -16.51
N GLU A 127 -8.53 12.78 -16.88
CA GLU A 127 -8.17 13.47 -18.13
C GLU A 127 -8.59 12.68 -19.37
N TYR A 128 -8.46 11.36 -19.34
CA TYR A 128 -8.92 10.48 -20.42
C TYR A 128 -10.45 10.51 -20.57
N GLY A 129 -11.19 10.85 -19.52
CA GLY A 129 -12.64 10.98 -19.53
C GLY A 129 -13.40 9.66 -19.38
N VAL A 130 -12.81 8.67 -18.69
CA VAL A 130 -13.53 7.42 -18.38
C VAL A 130 -14.75 7.70 -17.50
N LYS A 131 -15.76 6.83 -17.58
CA LYS A 131 -17.00 6.92 -16.77
C LYS A 131 -17.09 5.83 -15.71
N VAL A 132 -16.14 4.90 -15.74
CA VAL A 132 -16.00 3.83 -14.75
C VAL A 132 -14.56 3.86 -14.26
N PHE A 133 -14.41 4.10 -12.98
CA PHE A 133 -13.16 4.12 -12.25
C PHE A 133 -13.09 2.86 -11.38
N GLY A 134 -11.98 2.66 -10.69
CA GLY A 134 -11.90 1.57 -9.74
C GLY A 134 -10.55 1.48 -9.07
N VAL A 135 -10.42 0.45 -8.26
CA VAL A 135 -9.25 0.14 -7.46
C VAL A 135 -8.86 -1.30 -7.74
N THR A 136 -7.56 -1.54 -7.83
CA THR A 136 -6.97 -2.88 -7.97
C THR A 136 -6.08 -3.18 -6.78
N ILE A 137 -6.16 -4.41 -6.28
CA ILE A 137 -5.13 -4.98 -5.43
C ILE A 137 -4.45 -6.11 -6.18
N HIS A 138 -3.13 -6.06 -6.22
CA HIS A 138 -2.31 -7.00 -6.98
C HIS A 138 -1.07 -7.41 -6.18
N TYR A 139 -0.50 -8.56 -6.53
CA TYR A 139 0.84 -8.90 -6.09
C TYR A 139 1.86 -7.95 -6.73
N VAL A 140 2.92 -7.63 -6.00
CA VAL A 140 4.05 -6.86 -6.53
C VAL A 140 5.08 -7.80 -7.14
N ASP A 141 5.54 -7.47 -8.34
CA ASP A 141 6.68 -8.10 -8.99
C ASP A 141 7.63 -7.03 -9.56
N ALA A 142 8.51 -7.42 -10.48
CA ALA A 142 9.51 -6.51 -11.06
C ALA A 142 8.89 -5.52 -12.08
N GLU A 143 7.67 -5.76 -12.56
CA GLU A 143 6.99 -4.86 -13.48
C GLU A 143 6.11 -3.86 -12.70
N LEU A 144 6.25 -2.58 -13.04
CA LEU A 144 5.42 -1.53 -12.44
C LEU A 144 3.94 -1.82 -12.69
N ASP A 145 3.19 -2.06 -11.62
CA ASP A 145 1.77 -2.41 -11.65
C ASP A 145 1.44 -3.56 -12.63
N GLY A 146 2.37 -4.51 -12.77
CA GLY A 146 2.29 -5.64 -13.69
C GLY A 146 1.90 -6.96 -13.03
N GLY A 147 2.08 -7.07 -11.72
CA GLY A 147 1.84 -8.33 -11.02
C GLY A 147 0.38 -8.79 -11.00
N ARG A 148 0.21 -10.08 -10.69
CA ARG A 148 -1.10 -10.76 -10.75
C ARG A 148 -2.14 -10.05 -9.89
N ILE A 149 -3.25 -9.68 -10.52
CA ILE A 149 -4.43 -9.10 -9.87
C ILE A 149 -5.04 -10.10 -8.89
N ILE A 150 -5.37 -9.62 -7.69
CA ILE A 150 -6.02 -10.39 -6.62
C ILE A 150 -7.49 -9.99 -6.51
N ALA A 151 -7.76 -8.68 -6.52
CA ALA A 151 -9.10 -8.14 -6.40
C ALA A 151 -9.23 -6.80 -7.13
N GLN A 152 -10.44 -6.51 -7.63
CA GLN A 152 -10.79 -5.23 -8.22
C GLN A 152 -12.18 -4.83 -7.78
N ARG A 153 -12.42 -3.51 -7.68
CA ARG A 153 -13.76 -2.96 -7.50
C ARG A 153 -13.92 -1.72 -8.38
N ALA A 154 -14.95 -1.74 -9.22
CA ALA A 154 -15.29 -0.66 -10.11
C ALA A 154 -16.42 0.20 -9.52
N PHE A 155 -16.46 1.48 -9.88
CA PHE A 155 -17.56 2.38 -9.55
C PHE A 155 -17.72 3.45 -10.65
N PRO A 156 -18.96 3.93 -10.91
CA PRO A 156 -19.19 4.99 -11.87
C PRO A 156 -18.85 6.36 -11.27
N TYR A 157 -18.35 7.27 -12.11
CA TYR A 157 -18.21 8.68 -11.79
C TYR A 157 -18.32 9.51 -13.07
N GLU A 158 -19.17 10.55 -13.05
CA GLU A 158 -19.41 11.42 -14.21
C GLU A 158 -18.97 12.87 -13.99
N GLY A 159 -18.52 13.22 -12.78
CA GLY A 159 -18.02 14.55 -12.45
C GLY A 159 -16.61 14.82 -13.01
N ASP A 160 -16.10 16.01 -12.69
CA ASP A 160 -14.80 16.52 -13.13
C ASP A 160 -13.91 17.02 -11.97
N ASP A 161 -14.38 16.92 -10.72
CA ASP A 161 -13.60 17.28 -9.53
C ASP A 161 -12.70 16.11 -9.10
N ILE A 162 -11.40 16.38 -9.01
CA ILE A 162 -10.41 15.36 -8.61
C ILE A 162 -10.51 15.01 -7.13
N GLY A 163 -10.86 15.97 -6.26
CA GLY A 163 -10.97 15.72 -4.82
C GLY A 163 -12.16 14.82 -4.49
N GLU A 164 -13.29 15.02 -5.16
CA GLU A 164 -14.45 14.13 -5.09
C GLU A 164 -14.07 12.72 -5.58
N LEU A 165 -13.39 12.61 -6.71
CA LEU A 165 -12.95 11.33 -7.25
C LEU A 165 -11.98 10.61 -6.29
N GLU A 166 -10.98 11.31 -5.74
CA GLU A 166 -10.06 10.75 -4.74
C GLU A 166 -10.81 10.24 -3.51
N ALA A 167 -11.79 11.00 -3.00
CA ALA A 167 -12.61 10.58 -1.88
C ALA A 167 -13.42 9.32 -2.18
N MET A 168 -13.99 9.20 -3.39
CA MET A 168 -14.70 8.00 -3.84
C MET A 168 -13.76 6.80 -3.99
N ILE A 169 -12.57 6.99 -4.56
CA ILE A 169 -11.53 5.97 -4.66
C ILE A 169 -11.17 5.46 -3.27
N HIS A 170 -10.86 6.35 -2.32
CA HIS A 170 -10.53 5.99 -0.95
C HIS A 170 -11.65 5.22 -0.23
N ALA A 171 -12.92 5.62 -0.44
CA ALA A 171 -14.07 4.90 0.10
C ALA A 171 -14.17 3.45 -0.42
N VAL A 172 -13.64 3.18 -1.61
CA VAL A 172 -13.52 1.84 -2.21
C VAL A 172 -12.26 1.11 -1.74
N GLU A 173 -11.14 1.81 -1.63
CA GLU A 173 -9.84 1.25 -1.24
C GLU A 173 -9.89 0.57 0.12
N TYR A 174 -10.40 1.26 1.14
CA TYR A 174 -10.35 0.76 2.53
C TYR A 174 -11.03 -0.61 2.70
N PRO A 175 -12.31 -0.81 2.33
CA PRO A 175 -12.93 -2.12 2.45
C PRO A 175 -12.29 -3.16 1.53
N LEU A 176 -11.92 -2.79 0.29
CA LEU A 176 -11.30 -3.73 -0.65
C LEU A 176 -9.96 -4.26 -0.11
N TYR A 177 -9.16 -3.39 0.52
CA TYR A 177 -7.87 -3.77 1.09
C TYR A 177 -8.05 -4.73 2.27
N ILE A 178 -8.93 -4.39 3.21
CA ILE A 178 -9.23 -5.24 4.36
C ILE A 178 -9.76 -6.60 3.91
N GLU A 179 -10.73 -6.64 3.00
CA GLU A 179 -11.29 -7.90 2.47
C GLU A 179 -10.22 -8.76 1.77
N THR A 180 -9.30 -8.13 1.04
CA THR A 180 -8.25 -8.86 0.32
C THR A 180 -7.20 -9.39 1.28
N ILE A 181 -6.75 -8.58 2.25
CA ILE A 181 -5.83 -9.05 3.30
C ILE A 181 -6.45 -10.25 4.02
N LYS A 182 -7.72 -10.14 4.43
CA LYS A 182 -8.46 -11.22 5.10
C LYS A 182 -8.38 -12.55 4.33
N LYS A 183 -8.70 -12.53 3.03
CA LYS A 183 -8.63 -13.72 2.16
C LYS A 183 -7.23 -14.32 2.03
N LEU A 184 -6.17 -13.52 2.19
CA LEU A 184 -4.79 -13.97 2.06
C LEU A 184 -4.22 -14.53 3.37
N ILE A 185 -4.80 -14.16 4.52
CA ILE A 185 -4.32 -14.58 5.85
C ILE A 185 -5.09 -15.77 6.44
N GLU A 186 -6.31 -16.01 5.96
CA GLU A 186 -7.13 -17.20 6.21
C GLU A 186 -6.58 -18.46 5.52
#